data_AF-A0A2E0XPX2-F1
#
_entry.id   AF-A0A2E0XPX2-F1
#
_cell.length_a   1.000
_cell.length_b   1.000
_cell.length_c   1.000
_cell.angle_alpha   90.00
_cell.angle_beta   90.00
_cell.angle_gamma   90.00
#
_symmetry.space_group_name_H-M   'P 1'
#
loop_
_entity.id
_entity.type
_entity.pdbx_description
1 polymer ?
#
loop_
_entity_poly.entity_id
_entity_poly.type
_entity_poly.pdbx_seq_one_letter_code
_entity_poly.pdbx_strand_id
1 'polypeptide(L)'
;MASKSRVEDFEYLKAKHPEMSDEGIYAFIDEKKHTHVHVKAYIAVFVALGILTIVTVAASYLEVPFRVAIFLGLLIASVKASLVALIFMHLSDEKKIIYGFLGLTALFFGVMIFLTLTGEADTLGEESVAVQMANAEIITQLRESEHGSVTHAGDSSTSDVAAHTNDSFQLTATQARGDSVIRGHVVLAGQVPKVRNVDMASAQGCLEIHGGNPKSETLVLGENRTIGNVLVRVKRGLPDNASYNPPLEIAEIDQYGCVYKPHVLAIQTGQSIRFKNSDVVPHNVHTLSEANKAFNKAVNTGKFLESIYDQAEFFFVKCDIHPWMKSWVHVLDHPFFSVTKEDGKFEITGLPAGKFELEFWHEKLGASHQVVSVAAGEAMELAYQFSKE
;
A
#
# COMPACT_ATOMS: atom_id res chain seq x y z
N MET A 1 -62.32 -22.55 -14.89
CA MET A 1 -62.11 -23.38 -13.67
C MET A 1 -61.90 -22.58 -12.38
N ALA A 2 -61.74 -21.25 -12.41
CA ALA A 2 -61.47 -20.43 -11.20
C ALA A 2 -62.70 -20.06 -10.34
N SER A 3 -63.94 -20.40 -10.74
CA SER A 3 -65.14 -19.99 -9.98
C SER A 3 -65.55 -20.97 -8.87
N LYS A 4 -65.15 -22.25 -8.95
CA LYS A 4 -65.62 -23.26 -7.99
C LYS A 4 -64.94 -23.12 -6.62
N SER A 5 -63.62 -22.94 -6.59
CA SER A 5 -62.89 -22.76 -5.32
C SER A 5 -63.21 -21.43 -4.63
N ARG A 6 -63.42 -20.35 -5.41
CA ARG A 6 -63.73 -19.02 -4.86
C ARG A 6 -65.10 -18.97 -4.19
N VAL A 7 -66.06 -19.76 -4.67
CA VAL A 7 -67.39 -19.91 -4.05
C VAL A 7 -67.30 -20.80 -2.79
N GLU A 8 -66.52 -21.88 -2.84
CA GLU A 8 -66.28 -22.75 -1.68
C GLU A 8 -65.57 -22.02 -0.52
N ASP A 9 -64.55 -21.21 -0.83
CA ASP A 9 -63.83 -20.38 0.15
C ASP A 9 -64.75 -19.30 0.75
N PHE A 10 -65.65 -18.72 -0.04
CA PHE A 10 -66.63 -17.73 0.41
C PHE A 10 -67.64 -18.34 1.39
N GLU A 11 -68.25 -19.47 1.05
CA GLU A 11 -69.22 -20.16 1.91
C GLU A 11 -68.58 -20.59 3.25
N TYR A 12 -67.35 -21.11 3.21
CA TYR A 12 -66.61 -21.48 4.42
C TYR A 12 -66.31 -20.28 5.32
N LEU A 13 -65.85 -19.15 4.75
CA LEU A 13 -65.53 -17.95 5.51
C LEU A 13 -66.78 -17.25 6.05
N LYS A 14 -67.88 -17.24 5.30
CA LYS A 14 -69.18 -16.70 5.74
C LYS A 14 -69.79 -17.50 6.89
N ALA A 15 -69.63 -18.83 6.88
CA ALA A 15 -70.06 -19.69 7.99
C ALA A 15 -69.24 -19.48 9.27
N LYS A 16 -67.95 -19.11 9.14
CA LYS A 16 -67.03 -18.91 10.27
C LYS A 16 -67.05 -17.48 10.83
N HIS A 17 -67.40 -16.50 9.99
CA HIS A 17 -67.42 -15.07 10.32
C HIS A 17 -68.74 -14.43 9.85
N PRO A 18 -69.89 -14.80 10.46
CA PRO A 18 -71.21 -14.29 10.07
C PRO A 18 -71.38 -12.78 10.25
N GLU A 19 -70.51 -12.15 11.04
CA GLU A 19 -70.45 -10.71 11.28
C GLU A 19 -69.86 -9.90 10.11
N MET A 20 -69.17 -10.55 9.17
CA MET A 20 -68.43 -9.88 8.09
C MET A 20 -69.32 -9.72 6.85
N SER A 21 -69.34 -8.53 6.25
CA SER A 21 -70.11 -8.29 5.03
C SER A 21 -69.58 -9.11 3.86
N ASP A 22 -70.45 -9.40 2.90
CA ASP A 22 -70.08 -10.17 1.70
C ASP A 22 -68.92 -9.51 0.94
N GLU A 23 -68.90 -8.16 0.87
CA GLU A 23 -67.79 -7.39 0.32
C GLU A 23 -66.48 -7.57 1.11
N GLY A 24 -66.57 -7.61 2.45
CA GLY A 24 -65.42 -7.87 3.32
C GLY A 24 -64.85 -9.29 3.16
N ILE A 25 -65.70 -10.30 2.97
CA ILE A 25 -65.28 -11.68 2.71
C ILE A 25 -64.57 -11.78 1.36
N TYR A 26 -65.11 -11.16 0.31
CA TYR A 26 -64.44 -11.14 -1.00
C TYR A 26 -63.10 -10.39 -0.96
N ALA A 27 -63.02 -9.25 -0.25
CA ALA A 27 -61.77 -8.53 -0.07
C ALA A 27 -60.70 -9.38 0.65
N PHE A 28 -61.08 -10.12 1.69
CA PHE A 28 -60.19 -11.02 2.42
C PHE A 28 -59.70 -12.20 1.57
N ILE A 29 -60.58 -12.79 0.75
CA ILE A 29 -60.21 -13.87 -0.18
C ILE A 29 -59.20 -13.36 -1.21
N ASP A 30 -59.47 -12.20 -1.81
CA ASP A 30 -58.59 -11.61 -2.82
C ASP A 30 -57.25 -11.16 -2.19
N GLU A 31 -57.25 -10.61 -0.97
CA GLU A 31 -56.03 -10.28 -0.21
C GLU A 31 -55.19 -11.53 0.10
N LYS A 32 -55.80 -12.61 0.58
CA LYS A 32 -55.09 -13.89 0.79
C LYS A 32 -54.51 -14.43 -0.50
N LYS A 33 -55.24 -14.32 -1.61
CA LYS A 33 -54.77 -14.80 -2.90
C LYS A 33 -53.57 -13.99 -3.39
N HIS A 34 -53.61 -12.66 -3.25
CA HIS A 34 -52.50 -11.78 -3.58
C HIS A 34 -51.26 -12.08 -2.74
N THR A 35 -51.40 -12.19 -1.41
CA THR A 35 -50.27 -12.48 -0.50
C THR A 35 -49.65 -13.86 -0.77
N HIS A 36 -50.44 -14.90 -1.05
CA HIS A 36 -49.92 -16.23 -1.38
C HIS A 36 -49.12 -16.27 -2.69
N VAL A 37 -49.45 -15.43 -3.68
CA VAL A 37 -48.70 -15.36 -4.94
C VAL A 37 -47.32 -14.73 -4.72
N HIS A 38 -47.24 -13.62 -3.99
CA HIS A 38 -45.95 -12.97 -3.67
C HIS A 38 -45.05 -13.87 -2.83
N VAL A 39 -45.58 -14.51 -1.79
CA VAL A 39 -44.80 -15.42 -0.93
C VAL A 39 -44.22 -16.60 -1.72
N LYS A 40 -44.99 -17.17 -2.65
CA LYS A 40 -44.49 -18.26 -3.52
C LYS A 40 -43.36 -17.79 -4.44
N ALA A 41 -43.45 -16.58 -4.99
CA ALA A 41 -42.38 -16.01 -5.81
C ALA A 41 -41.09 -15.82 -4.99
N TYR A 42 -41.18 -15.28 -3.77
CA TYR A 42 -40.02 -15.11 -2.88
C TYR A 42 -39.35 -16.43 -2.51
N ILE A 43 -40.14 -17.45 -2.17
CA ILE A 43 -39.61 -18.78 -1.81
C ILE A 43 -38.92 -19.41 -3.03
N ALA A 44 -39.49 -19.29 -4.24
CA ALA A 44 -38.87 -19.83 -5.45
C ALA A 44 -37.51 -19.18 -5.75
N VAL A 45 -37.40 -17.86 -5.60
CA VAL A 45 -36.14 -17.14 -5.81
C VAL A 45 -35.12 -17.45 -4.72
N PHE A 46 -35.55 -17.56 -3.47
CA PHE A 46 -34.67 -17.95 -2.36
C PHE A 46 -34.04 -19.33 -2.62
N VAL A 47 -34.84 -20.31 -3.06
CA VAL A 47 -34.33 -21.63 -3.45
C VAL A 47 -33.38 -21.53 -4.64
N ALA A 48 -33.71 -20.74 -5.67
CA ALA A 48 -32.84 -20.54 -6.82
C ALA A 48 -31.48 -19.92 -6.43
N LEU A 49 -31.46 -18.93 -5.53
CA LEU A 49 -30.24 -18.30 -5.02
C LEU A 49 -29.40 -19.29 -4.17
N GLY A 50 -30.06 -20.14 -3.38
CA GLY A 50 -29.41 -21.23 -2.66
C GLY A 50 -28.70 -22.21 -3.61
N ILE A 51 -29.41 -22.67 -4.65
CA ILE A 51 -28.83 -23.54 -5.69
C ILE A 51 -27.65 -22.86 -6.38
N LEU A 52 -27.81 -21.61 -6.83
CA LEU A 52 -26.72 -20.87 -7.47
C LEU A 52 -25.52 -20.68 -6.55
N THR A 53 -25.71 -20.64 -5.22
CA THR A 53 -24.61 -20.56 -4.24
C THR A 53 -23.87 -21.87 -4.10
N ILE A 54 -24.58 -22.99 -4.06
CA ILE A 54 -23.97 -24.32 -4.13
C ILE A 54 -23.18 -24.46 -5.44
N VAL A 55 -23.73 -24.01 -6.56
CA VAL A 55 -23.06 -24.03 -7.87
C VAL A 55 -21.80 -23.17 -7.87
N THR A 56 -21.82 -21.96 -7.27
CA THR A 56 -20.61 -21.12 -7.16
C THR A 56 -19.51 -21.81 -6.35
N VAL A 57 -19.87 -22.44 -5.23
CA VAL A 57 -18.92 -23.18 -4.39
C VAL A 57 -18.39 -24.41 -5.15
N ALA A 58 -19.26 -25.17 -5.81
CA ALA A 58 -18.86 -26.32 -6.62
C ALA A 58 -17.92 -25.92 -7.78
N ALA A 59 -18.20 -24.80 -8.45
CA ALA A 59 -17.36 -24.26 -9.51
C ALA A 59 -15.96 -23.88 -9.01
N SER A 60 -15.80 -23.51 -7.73
CA SER A 60 -14.49 -23.19 -7.14
C SER A 60 -13.57 -24.41 -6.98
N TYR A 61 -14.13 -25.61 -6.99
CA TYR A 61 -13.37 -26.87 -6.93
C TYR A 61 -13.02 -27.43 -8.32
N LEU A 62 -13.50 -26.82 -9.40
CA LEU A 62 -13.12 -27.21 -10.76
C LEU A 62 -11.76 -26.62 -11.09
N GLU A 63 -10.80 -27.48 -11.43
CA GLU A 63 -9.48 -27.07 -11.93
C GLU A 63 -9.60 -26.59 -13.38
N VAL A 64 -10.11 -25.36 -13.56
CA VAL A 64 -10.19 -24.68 -14.85
C VAL A 64 -9.14 -23.57 -14.96
N PRO A 65 -8.69 -23.21 -16.17
CA PRO A 65 -7.77 -22.10 -16.36
C PRO A 65 -8.32 -20.80 -15.74
N PHE A 66 -7.43 -19.99 -15.15
CA PHE A 66 -7.78 -18.77 -14.41
C PHE A 66 -8.76 -17.84 -15.16
N ARG A 67 -8.56 -17.68 -16.48
CA ARG A 67 -9.44 -16.87 -17.33
C ARG A 67 -10.87 -17.41 -17.35
N VAL A 68 -11.03 -18.72 -17.47
CA VAL A 68 -12.34 -19.40 -17.50
C VAL A 68 -13.02 -19.31 -16.13
N ALA A 69 -12.26 -19.45 -15.04
CA ALA A 69 -12.78 -19.30 -13.68
C ALA A 69 -13.39 -17.91 -13.45
N ILE A 70 -12.71 -16.85 -13.90
CA ILE A 70 -13.22 -15.47 -13.79
C ILE A 70 -14.53 -15.30 -14.58
N PHE A 71 -14.57 -15.72 -15.85
CA PHE A 71 -15.78 -15.59 -16.66
C PHE A 71 -16.96 -16.35 -16.06
N LEU A 72 -16.73 -17.58 -15.57
CA LEU A 72 -17.75 -18.40 -14.94
C LEU A 72 -18.26 -17.76 -13.63
N GLY A 73 -17.34 -17.27 -12.79
CA GLY A 73 -17.68 -16.58 -11.54
C GLY A 73 -18.49 -15.31 -11.79
N LEU A 74 -18.07 -14.48 -12.75
CA LEU A 74 -18.76 -13.24 -13.11
C LEU A 74 -20.17 -13.53 -13.66
N LEU A 75 -20.32 -14.53 -14.52
CA LEU A 75 -21.62 -14.94 -15.05
C LEU A 75 -22.59 -15.35 -13.94
N ILE A 76 -22.15 -16.22 -13.02
CA ILE A 76 -22.98 -16.69 -11.92
C ILE A 76 -23.34 -15.53 -10.98
N ALA A 77 -22.38 -14.64 -10.70
CA ALA A 77 -22.60 -13.45 -9.87
C ALA A 77 -23.63 -12.50 -10.49
N SER A 78 -23.53 -12.22 -11.80
CA SER A 78 -24.49 -11.36 -12.51
C SER A 78 -25.91 -11.93 -12.46
N VAL A 79 -26.08 -13.24 -12.70
CA VAL A 79 -27.40 -13.89 -12.63
C VAL A 79 -28.01 -13.76 -11.22
N LYS A 80 -27.22 -13.99 -10.17
CA LYS A 80 -27.68 -13.82 -8.77
C LYS A 80 -28.08 -12.38 -8.48
N ALA A 81 -27.23 -11.42 -8.87
CA ALA A 81 -27.48 -10.01 -8.65
C ALA A 81 -28.78 -9.56 -9.35
N SER A 82 -29.03 -10.02 -10.58
CA SER A 82 -30.26 -9.73 -11.31
C SER A 82 -31.49 -10.31 -10.63
N LEU A 83 -31.45 -11.54 -10.10
CA LEU A 83 -32.58 -12.13 -9.37
C LEU A 83 -32.92 -11.35 -8.09
N VAL A 84 -31.90 -10.91 -7.35
CA VAL A 84 -32.08 -10.10 -6.15
C VAL A 84 -32.65 -8.72 -6.50
N ALA A 85 -32.06 -8.04 -7.49
CA ALA A 85 -32.51 -6.72 -7.90
C ALA A 85 -33.96 -6.75 -8.43
N LEU A 86 -34.29 -7.70 -9.30
CA LEU A 86 -35.62 -7.74 -9.92
C LEU A 86 -36.73 -8.13 -8.95
N ILE A 87 -36.45 -9.03 -8.00
CA ILE A 87 -37.51 -9.65 -7.18
C ILE A 87 -37.46 -9.20 -5.72
N PHE A 88 -36.30 -9.24 -5.05
CA PHE A 88 -36.20 -8.77 -3.66
C PHE A 88 -36.24 -7.24 -3.54
N MET A 89 -35.63 -6.53 -4.50
CA MET A 89 -35.68 -5.07 -4.53
C MET A 89 -36.87 -4.53 -5.34
N HIS A 90 -37.80 -5.39 -5.77
CA HIS A 90 -38.99 -5.04 -6.56
C HIS A 90 -38.70 -4.21 -7.82
N LEU A 91 -37.48 -4.26 -8.36
CA LEU A 91 -37.13 -3.45 -9.53
C LEU A 91 -38.03 -3.78 -10.73
N SER A 92 -38.50 -5.03 -10.84
CA SER A 92 -39.40 -5.48 -11.91
C SER A 92 -40.73 -4.72 -11.99
N ASP A 93 -41.27 -4.28 -10.86
CA ASP A 93 -42.56 -3.58 -10.76
C ASP A 93 -42.41 -2.05 -10.69
N GLU A 94 -41.17 -1.54 -10.76
CA GLU A 94 -40.89 -0.12 -10.62
C GLU A 94 -41.07 0.71 -11.90
N LYS A 95 -41.18 2.03 -11.71
CA LYS A 95 -41.37 2.97 -12.83
C LYS A 95 -40.20 2.92 -13.81
N LYS A 96 -40.49 3.00 -15.11
CA LYS A 96 -39.49 3.01 -16.21
C LYS A 96 -38.34 4.02 -16.03
N ILE A 97 -38.57 5.11 -15.29
CA ILE A 97 -37.54 6.13 -15.00
C ILE A 97 -36.41 5.59 -14.12
N ILE A 98 -36.69 4.65 -13.22
CA ILE A 98 -35.70 4.07 -12.29
C ILE A 98 -34.68 3.23 -13.05
N TYR A 99 -35.14 2.49 -14.07
CA TYR A 99 -34.26 1.78 -14.99
C TYR A 99 -33.33 2.72 -15.77
N GLY A 100 -33.78 3.93 -16.09
CA GLY A 100 -32.95 4.97 -16.70
C GLY A 100 -31.80 5.42 -15.78
N PHE A 101 -32.10 5.68 -14.50
CA PHE A 101 -31.07 6.02 -13.51
C PHE A 101 -30.09 4.88 -13.26
N LEU A 102 -30.57 3.64 -13.16
CA LEU A 102 -29.70 2.46 -13.01
C LEU A 102 -28.78 2.26 -14.23
N GLY A 103 -29.29 2.50 -15.44
CA GLY A 103 -28.47 2.47 -16.65
C GLY A 103 -27.39 3.56 -16.65
N LEU A 104 -27.72 4.76 -16.18
CA LEU A 104 -26.77 5.87 -16.07
C LEU A 104 -25.66 5.59 -15.06
N THR A 105 -25.97 4.99 -13.90
CA THR A 105 -24.95 4.63 -12.90
C THR A 105 -24.03 3.53 -13.42
N ALA A 106 -24.57 2.52 -14.12
CA ALA A 106 -23.78 1.48 -14.77
C ALA A 106 -22.85 2.05 -15.86
N LEU A 107 -23.33 3.02 -16.64
CA LEU A 107 -22.52 3.73 -17.63
C LEU A 107 -21.35 4.47 -16.96
N PHE A 108 -21.62 5.25 -15.91
CA PHE A 108 -20.57 5.98 -15.19
C PHE A 108 -19.53 5.05 -14.58
N PHE A 109 -19.96 3.92 -14.01
CA PHE A 109 -19.07 2.90 -13.48
C PHE A 109 -18.17 2.31 -14.58
N GLY A 110 -18.75 2.00 -15.75
CA GLY A 110 -18.00 1.54 -16.91
C GLY A 110 -16.99 2.56 -17.42
N VAL A 111 -17.37 3.85 -17.46
CA VAL A 111 -16.46 4.95 -17.82
C VAL A 111 -15.33 5.08 -16.81
N MET A 112 -15.60 4.98 -15.50
CA MET A 112 -14.56 5.03 -14.47
C MET A 112 -13.59 3.87 -14.60
N ILE A 113 -14.07 2.64 -14.78
CA ILE A 113 -13.20 1.47 -15.02
C ILE A 113 -12.38 1.67 -16.29
N PHE A 114 -13.00 2.12 -17.38
CA PHE A 114 -12.30 2.38 -18.63
C PHE A 114 -11.18 3.40 -18.43
N LEU A 115 -11.45 4.53 -17.76
CA LEU A 115 -10.46 5.54 -17.46
C LEU A 115 -9.32 5.01 -16.58
N THR A 116 -9.62 4.15 -15.60
CA THR A 116 -8.60 3.49 -14.77
C THR A 116 -7.71 2.58 -15.61
N LEU A 117 -8.29 1.76 -16.49
CA LEU A 117 -7.54 0.85 -17.36
C LEU A 117 -6.73 1.58 -18.43
N THR A 118 -7.24 2.70 -18.96
CA THR A 118 -6.48 3.53 -19.92
C THR A 118 -5.42 4.37 -19.24
N GLY A 119 -5.62 4.76 -17.98
CA GLY A 119 -4.60 5.47 -17.19
C GLY A 119 -3.35 4.63 -16.93
N GLU A 120 -3.48 3.30 -16.88
CA GLU A 120 -2.33 2.37 -16.86
C GLU A 120 -1.60 2.31 -18.21
N ALA A 121 -2.25 2.71 -19.30
CA ALA A 121 -1.68 2.75 -20.65
C ALA A 121 -1.10 4.12 -21.04
N ASP A 122 -1.24 5.14 -20.19
CA ASP A 122 -0.65 6.46 -20.42
C ASP A 122 0.86 6.42 -20.13
N THR A 123 1.67 6.34 -21.19
CA THR A 123 3.13 6.34 -21.13
C THR A 123 3.73 7.74 -20.96
N LEU A 124 3.15 8.56 -20.09
CA LEU A 124 3.73 9.86 -19.70
C LEU A 124 5.07 9.72 -18.93
N GLY A 125 5.54 8.49 -18.69
CA GLY A 125 6.88 8.16 -18.23
C GLY A 125 7.87 7.70 -19.33
N GLU A 126 7.43 7.41 -20.56
CA GLU A 126 8.32 6.88 -21.62
C GLU A 126 9.35 7.91 -22.10
N GLU A 127 9.02 9.20 -22.10
CA GLU A 127 9.97 10.26 -22.45
C GLU A 127 11.15 10.29 -21.47
N SER A 128 10.92 9.94 -20.20
CA SER A 128 11.96 9.87 -19.18
C SER A 128 12.86 8.64 -19.29
N VAL A 129 12.34 7.51 -19.80
CA VAL A 129 13.09 6.26 -19.97
C VAL A 129 13.91 6.27 -21.27
N ALA A 130 13.37 6.83 -22.35
CA ALA A 130 14.11 6.98 -23.61
C ALA A 130 15.32 7.92 -23.45
N VAL A 131 15.20 8.99 -22.65
CA VAL A 131 16.32 9.87 -22.30
C VAL A 131 17.35 9.15 -21.41
N GLN A 132 16.91 8.24 -20.54
CA GLN A 132 17.84 7.44 -19.72
C GLN A 132 18.61 6.39 -20.55
N MET A 133 17.98 5.79 -21.56
CA MET A 133 18.64 4.83 -22.46
C MET A 133 19.59 5.51 -23.46
N ALA A 134 19.23 6.69 -23.97
CA ALA A 134 20.13 7.50 -24.80
C ALA A 134 21.39 7.95 -24.02
N ASN A 135 21.25 8.23 -22.72
CA ASN A 135 22.39 8.55 -21.86
C ASN A 135 23.26 7.32 -21.53
N ALA A 136 22.70 6.11 -21.51
CA ALA A 136 23.45 4.88 -21.28
C ALA A 136 24.33 4.49 -22.50
N GLU A 137 23.88 4.75 -23.73
CA GLU A 137 24.71 4.54 -24.94
C GLU A 137 25.88 5.53 -24.99
N ILE A 138 25.67 6.80 -24.62
CA ILE A 138 26.73 7.82 -24.55
C ILE A 138 27.79 7.46 -23.50
N ILE A 139 27.38 6.89 -22.36
CA ILE A 139 28.30 6.42 -21.30
C ILE A 139 29.13 5.21 -21.79
N THR A 140 28.57 4.35 -22.65
CA THR A 140 29.27 3.18 -23.19
C THR A 140 30.34 3.59 -24.21
N GLN A 141 30.04 4.59 -25.06
CA GLN A 141 31.00 5.14 -26.03
C GLN A 141 32.16 5.92 -25.38
N LEU A 142 31.91 6.58 -24.24
CA LEU A 142 32.96 7.25 -23.47
C LEU A 142 33.90 6.25 -22.78
N ARG A 143 33.38 5.09 -22.36
CA ARG A 143 34.16 4.04 -21.68
C ARG A 143 35.14 3.30 -22.60
N GLU A 144 34.86 3.20 -23.91
CA GLU A 144 35.80 2.64 -24.89
C GLU A 144 36.98 3.57 -25.22
N SER A 145 36.85 4.87 -24.92
CA SER A 145 37.93 5.86 -25.17
C SER A 145 39.00 5.91 -24.07
N GLU A 146 38.73 5.36 -22.87
CA GLU A 146 39.64 5.42 -21.72
C GLU A 146 40.51 4.16 -21.52
N HIS A 147 40.28 3.07 -22.26
CA HIS A 147 40.98 1.79 -22.05
C HIS A 147 42.27 1.60 -22.86
N GLY A 148 42.95 2.70 -23.18
CA GLY A 148 44.16 2.71 -24.00
C GLY A 148 45.39 3.28 -23.30
N SER A 149 45.71 2.89 -22.05
CA SER A 149 47.09 2.96 -21.53
C SER A 149 47.22 2.35 -20.14
N VAL A 150 48.16 1.41 -20.00
CA VAL A 150 49.19 1.29 -18.94
C VAL A 150 49.40 -0.17 -18.51
N THR A 151 50.61 -0.63 -18.79
CA THR A 151 51.24 -1.90 -18.42
C THR A 151 52.12 -1.75 -17.16
N HIS A 152 52.32 -2.87 -16.44
CA HIS A 152 53.42 -3.25 -15.51
C HIS A 152 52.93 -3.59 -14.08
N ALA A 153 53.56 -4.43 -13.26
CA ALA A 153 54.37 -5.66 -13.36
C ALA A 153 54.86 -5.98 -11.93
N GLY A 154 54.80 -7.25 -11.51
CA GLY A 154 55.58 -7.87 -10.40
C GLY A 154 55.09 -7.62 -8.96
N ASP A 155 55.46 -8.39 -7.94
CA ASP A 155 55.65 -9.84 -7.68
C ASP A 155 55.78 -9.98 -6.13
N SER A 156 55.60 -11.19 -5.60
CA SER A 156 56.12 -11.76 -4.33
C SER A 156 55.45 -11.50 -2.96
N SER A 157 54.77 -12.55 -2.45
CA SER A 157 55.04 -13.39 -1.24
C SER A 157 55.56 -12.73 0.07
N THR A 158 55.20 -13.06 1.34
CA THR A 158 54.97 -14.36 2.03
C THR A 158 54.33 -14.20 3.45
N SER A 159 53.68 -15.29 3.92
CA SER A 159 53.71 -15.96 5.27
C SER A 159 53.05 -15.40 6.55
N ASP A 160 52.03 -16.16 7.00
CA ASP A 160 51.75 -16.80 8.31
C ASP A 160 51.63 -16.00 9.63
N VAL A 161 50.53 -16.25 10.38
CA VAL A 161 50.48 -16.93 11.70
C VAL A 161 49.00 -17.16 12.12
N ALA A 162 48.73 -18.35 12.66
CA ALA A 162 47.43 -18.89 13.06
C ALA A 162 46.95 -18.47 14.47
N ALA A 163 45.63 -18.44 14.70
CA ALA A 163 45.02 -18.77 15.99
C ALA A 163 43.54 -19.20 15.83
N HIS A 164 43.20 -20.33 16.46
CA HIS A 164 41.89 -20.97 16.52
C HIS A 164 40.86 -20.20 17.37
N THR A 165 39.60 -20.15 16.91
CA THR A 165 38.40 -20.48 17.71
C THR A 165 37.19 -20.76 16.81
N ASN A 166 36.40 -21.76 17.20
CA ASN A 166 35.20 -22.23 16.52
C ASN A 166 34.01 -21.29 16.76
N ASP A 167 33.39 -20.77 15.70
CA ASP A 167 31.93 -20.88 15.49
C ASP A 167 31.61 -20.66 14.00
N SER A 168 31.10 -21.69 13.36
CA SER A 168 30.88 -21.72 11.91
C SER A 168 29.52 -21.11 11.55
N PHE A 169 29.49 -19.79 11.40
CA PHE A 169 28.61 -19.16 10.42
C PHE A 169 29.50 -18.69 9.27
N GLN A 170 29.49 -19.42 8.15
CA GLN A 170 30.29 -19.10 6.98
C GLN A 170 29.87 -17.72 6.42
N LEU A 171 30.64 -16.69 6.77
CA LEU A 171 30.63 -15.37 6.14
C LEU A 171 31.36 -15.46 4.79
N THR A 172 30.65 -15.89 3.76
CA THR A 172 31.07 -15.71 2.36
C THR A 172 30.13 -14.71 1.71
N ALA A 173 30.44 -13.42 1.85
CA ALA A 173 29.85 -12.36 1.02
C ALA A 173 30.81 -11.18 0.94
N THR A 174 31.14 -10.76 -0.28
CA THR A 174 31.94 -9.58 -0.61
C THR A 174 31.26 -8.31 -0.08
N GLN A 175 31.48 -7.98 1.19
CA GLN A 175 31.07 -6.70 1.76
C GLN A 175 32.01 -5.63 1.22
N ALA A 176 31.60 -4.90 0.18
CA ALA A 176 32.32 -3.73 -0.28
C ALA A 176 32.06 -2.56 0.68
N ARG A 177 32.65 -2.66 1.89
CA ARG A 177 32.71 -1.58 2.89
C ARG A 177 34.11 -0.98 2.88
N GLY A 178 34.18 0.32 3.18
CA GLY A 178 35.43 1.02 3.48
C GLY A 178 35.38 1.68 4.84
N ASP A 179 36.17 2.74 5.00
CA ASP A 179 36.35 3.51 6.22
C ASP A 179 36.01 4.99 6.05
N SER A 180 35.50 5.38 4.88
CA SER A 180 35.08 6.75 4.58
C SER A 180 33.71 7.08 5.19
N VAL A 181 33.51 8.35 5.49
CA VAL A 181 32.29 8.90 6.09
C VAL A 181 31.80 10.09 5.27
N ILE A 182 30.49 10.17 5.05
CA ILE A 182 29.83 11.38 4.56
C ILE A 182 28.84 11.81 5.62
N ARG A 183 28.97 13.03 6.12
CA ARG A 183 28.03 13.60 7.08
C ARG A 183 27.69 15.04 6.73
N GLY A 184 26.61 15.54 7.30
CA GLY A 184 26.13 16.84 6.90
C GLY A 184 24.83 17.25 7.54
N HIS A 185 24.27 18.32 6.99
CA HIS A 185 22.97 18.85 7.39
C HIS A 185 22.10 19.17 6.17
N VAL A 186 20.79 19.00 6.35
CA VAL A 186 19.77 19.32 5.36
C VAL A 186 18.92 20.48 5.87
N VAL A 187 18.79 21.54 5.07
CA VAL A 187 18.00 22.74 5.40
C VAL A 187 17.00 23.09 4.30
N LEU A 188 15.96 23.84 4.67
CA LEU A 188 14.96 24.37 3.74
C LEU A 188 15.28 25.82 3.35
N ALA A 189 15.56 26.04 2.08
CA ALA A 189 15.66 27.36 1.48
C ALA A 189 14.27 27.86 1.01
N GLY A 190 14.14 29.18 0.85
CA GLY A 190 12.93 29.79 0.26
C GLY A 190 11.71 29.82 1.19
N GLN A 191 10.50 29.79 0.64
CA GLN A 191 9.27 29.89 1.43
C GLN A 191 8.92 28.55 2.09
N VAL A 192 8.58 28.57 3.38
CA VAL A 192 8.13 27.36 4.10
C VAL A 192 6.75 26.95 3.57
N PRO A 193 6.59 25.72 3.03
CA PRO A 193 5.29 25.22 2.62
C PRO A 193 4.33 25.18 3.81
N LYS A 194 3.08 25.62 3.61
CA LYS A 194 2.05 25.51 4.65
C LYS A 194 1.87 24.04 5.05
N VAL A 195 2.04 23.75 6.34
CA VAL A 195 1.76 22.46 6.96
C VAL A 195 0.40 22.55 7.61
N ARG A 196 -0.48 21.59 7.31
CA ARG A 196 -1.80 21.50 7.96
C ARG A 196 -1.63 20.79 9.29
N ASN A 197 -2.48 21.15 10.24
CA ASN A 197 -2.63 20.35 11.44
C ASN A 197 -3.42 19.09 11.10
N VAL A 198 -3.11 18.02 11.81
CA VAL A 198 -3.90 16.79 11.78
C VAL A 198 -5.15 17.02 12.61
N ASP A 199 -6.32 16.79 12.02
CA ASP A 199 -7.57 16.83 12.76
C ASP A 199 -7.78 15.48 13.47
N MET A 200 -7.57 15.48 14.78
CA MET A 200 -7.72 14.30 15.64
C MET A 200 -9.04 14.31 16.43
N ALA A 201 -10.05 15.09 16.03
CA ALA A 201 -11.32 15.18 16.74
C ALA A 201 -11.99 13.81 16.99
N SER A 202 -11.80 12.83 16.09
CA SER A 202 -12.32 11.47 16.24
C SER A 202 -11.45 10.54 17.11
N ALA A 203 -10.31 11.02 17.61
CA ALA A 203 -9.31 10.26 18.37
C ALA A 203 -8.95 10.97 19.68
N GLN A 204 -9.94 11.18 20.55
CA GLN A 204 -9.80 11.98 21.78
C GLN A 204 -8.63 11.55 22.69
N GLY A 205 -8.40 10.24 22.85
CA GLY A 205 -7.27 9.74 23.64
C GLY A 205 -5.90 10.18 23.11
N CYS A 206 -5.77 10.34 21.79
CA CYS A 206 -4.55 10.83 21.15
C CYS A 206 -4.44 12.35 21.19
N LEU A 207 -5.56 13.09 21.13
CA LEU A 207 -5.57 14.54 21.32
C LEU A 207 -4.94 14.96 22.66
N GLU A 208 -5.23 14.20 23.72
CA GLU A 208 -4.68 14.46 25.06
C GLU A 208 -3.16 14.25 25.10
N ILE A 209 -2.65 13.23 24.41
CA ILE A 209 -1.20 12.97 24.28
C ILE A 209 -0.48 14.17 23.64
N HIS A 210 -1.11 14.81 22.65
CA HIS A 210 -0.54 15.95 21.93
C HIS A 210 -0.85 17.32 22.56
N GLY A 211 -1.80 17.40 23.49
CA GLY A 211 -2.30 18.67 24.03
C GLY A 211 -3.07 19.50 22.99
N GLY A 212 -3.60 18.87 21.94
CA GLY A 212 -4.29 19.51 20.82
C GLY A 212 -4.03 18.84 19.47
N ASN A 213 -4.44 19.47 18.38
CA ASN A 213 -4.19 18.97 17.03
C ASN A 213 -2.71 19.18 16.63
N PRO A 214 -1.91 18.11 16.48
CA PRO A 214 -0.49 18.25 16.13
C PRO A 214 -0.31 18.68 14.68
N LYS A 215 0.88 19.20 14.36
CA LYS A 215 1.27 19.44 12.96
C LYS A 215 1.50 18.11 12.25
N SER A 216 1.24 18.08 10.94
CA SER A 216 1.56 16.91 10.11
C SER A 216 3.08 16.64 10.09
N GLU A 217 3.47 15.38 10.26
CA GLU A 217 4.85 14.87 10.16
C GLU A 217 5.43 15.00 8.73
N THR A 218 4.60 15.35 7.75
CA THR A 218 4.99 15.57 6.34
C THR A 218 6.05 16.65 6.14
N LEU A 219 6.21 17.59 7.08
CA LEU A 219 7.33 18.54 7.07
C LEU A 219 7.67 18.92 8.51
N VAL A 220 8.76 18.35 9.00
CA VAL A 220 9.34 18.65 10.31
C VAL A 220 10.48 19.63 10.11
N LEU A 221 10.37 20.81 10.72
CA LEU A 221 11.40 21.85 10.66
C LEU A 221 11.95 22.11 12.05
N GLY A 222 13.26 21.97 12.20
CA GLY A 222 13.97 22.37 13.41
C GLY A 222 14.48 23.80 13.36
N GLU A 223 15.39 24.10 14.28
CA GLU A 223 16.08 25.38 14.35
C GLU A 223 16.87 25.66 13.06
N ASN A 224 17.01 26.93 12.69
CA ASN A 224 17.73 27.32 11.47
C ASN A 224 17.20 26.67 10.17
N ARG A 225 15.94 26.22 10.17
CA ARG A 225 15.26 25.59 9.03
C ARG A 225 15.86 24.24 8.64
N THR A 226 16.47 23.52 9.59
CA THR A 226 16.83 22.12 9.40
C THR A 226 15.59 21.28 9.11
N ILE A 227 15.72 20.23 8.31
CA ILE A 227 14.59 19.40 7.89
C ILE A 227 14.75 17.97 8.40
N GLY A 228 13.76 17.48 9.14
CA GLY A 228 13.62 16.07 9.50
C GLY A 228 12.90 15.26 8.43
N ASN A 229 12.94 13.93 8.57
CA ASN A 229 12.28 13.00 7.64
C ASN A 229 12.84 13.08 6.20
N VAL A 230 14.12 13.40 6.03
CA VAL A 230 14.83 13.32 4.74
C VAL A 230 15.61 12.03 4.72
N LEU A 231 15.34 11.17 3.74
CA LEU A 231 16.21 10.03 3.44
C LEU A 231 17.39 10.52 2.61
N VAL A 232 18.60 10.33 3.14
CA VAL A 232 19.86 10.50 2.40
C VAL A 232 20.42 9.12 2.14
N ARG A 233 20.58 8.74 0.87
CA ARG A 233 21.10 7.41 0.49
C ARG A 233 22.09 7.50 -0.66
N VAL A 234 22.98 6.53 -0.76
CA VAL A 234 23.73 6.31 -2.01
C VAL A 234 22.78 5.75 -3.06
N LYS A 235 22.70 6.40 -4.22
CA LYS A 235 21.90 5.95 -5.37
C LYS A 235 22.75 5.25 -6.43
N ARG A 236 23.96 5.75 -6.67
CA ARG A 236 24.93 5.18 -7.63
C ARG A 236 26.35 5.30 -7.09
N GLY A 237 27.26 4.46 -7.61
CA GLY A 237 28.69 4.47 -7.28
C GLY A 237 29.15 3.34 -6.36
N LEU A 238 28.24 2.48 -5.91
CA LEU A 238 28.61 1.24 -5.22
C LEU A 238 29.08 0.18 -6.23
N PRO A 239 29.94 -0.77 -5.85
CA PRO A 239 30.40 -1.81 -6.76
C PRO A 239 29.28 -2.73 -7.25
N ASP A 240 29.27 -3.06 -8.55
CA ASP A 240 28.18 -3.75 -9.27
C ASP A 240 27.86 -5.19 -8.80
N ASN A 241 28.61 -5.73 -7.82
CA ASN A 241 28.40 -7.06 -7.24
C ASN A 241 28.55 -7.06 -5.71
N ALA A 242 28.41 -5.89 -5.07
CA ALA A 242 28.48 -5.81 -3.63
C ALA A 242 27.22 -6.44 -3.00
N SER A 243 27.42 -7.20 -1.93
CA SER A 243 26.34 -7.78 -1.13
C SER A 243 26.57 -7.42 0.33
N TYR A 244 25.49 -7.09 1.03
CA TYR A 244 25.53 -6.60 2.39
C TYR A 244 24.63 -7.46 3.26
N ASN A 245 25.15 -7.89 4.41
CA ASN A 245 24.35 -8.60 5.38
C ASN A 245 23.40 -7.61 6.06
N PRO A 246 22.10 -7.94 6.19
CA PRO A 246 21.18 -7.10 6.93
C PRO A 246 21.59 -7.01 8.41
N PRO A 247 21.28 -5.90 9.10
CA PRO A 247 21.46 -5.78 10.53
C PRO A 247 20.61 -6.83 11.26
N LEU A 248 21.16 -7.39 12.34
CA LEU A 248 20.38 -8.24 13.26
C LEU A 248 19.42 -7.43 14.13
N GLU A 249 19.64 -6.11 14.21
CA GLU A 249 18.75 -5.21 14.92
C GLU A 249 17.41 -5.08 14.20
N ILE A 250 16.34 -5.27 14.95
CA ILE A 250 14.97 -5.13 14.46
C ILE A 250 14.66 -3.63 14.38
N ALA A 251 14.37 -3.16 13.16
CA ALA A 251 13.87 -1.80 12.97
C ALA A 251 12.45 -1.69 13.53
N GLU A 252 12.05 -0.53 14.04
CA GLU A 252 10.73 -0.35 14.66
C GLU A 252 9.97 0.83 14.05
N ILE A 253 8.69 0.62 13.77
CA ILE A 253 7.68 1.66 13.60
C ILE A 253 6.67 1.49 14.72
N ASP A 254 6.57 2.48 15.61
CA ASP A 254 5.60 2.51 16.69
C ASP A 254 4.38 3.35 16.31
N GLN A 255 3.21 2.91 16.73
CA GLN A 255 1.97 3.69 16.69
C GLN A 255 1.80 4.31 18.07
N TYR A 256 2.03 5.63 18.15
CA TYR A 256 1.96 6.38 19.39
C TYR A 256 1.52 7.83 19.17
N GLY A 257 0.46 8.25 19.86
CA GLY A 257 -0.22 9.51 19.64
C GLY A 257 -1.04 9.52 18.34
N CYS A 258 -1.60 8.39 17.92
CA CYS A 258 -2.29 8.22 16.64
C CYS A 258 -1.44 8.75 15.46
N VAL A 259 -0.14 8.46 15.47
CA VAL A 259 0.82 8.67 14.37
C VAL A 259 1.78 7.50 14.33
N TYR A 260 2.39 7.23 13.16
CA TYR A 260 3.49 6.28 13.05
C TYR A 260 4.81 6.97 13.30
N LYS A 261 5.68 6.36 14.12
CA LYS A 261 7.01 6.87 14.45
C LYS A 261 8.07 5.79 14.22
N PRO A 262 9.11 6.04 13.43
CA PRO A 262 9.35 7.27 12.67
C PRO A 262 8.39 7.43 11.47
N HIS A 263 8.23 8.66 10.98
CA HIS A 263 7.46 8.96 9.76
C HIS A 263 8.16 8.49 8.49
N VAL A 264 9.49 8.41 8.51
CA VAL A 264 10.31 7.82 7.46
C VAL A 264 11.25 6.81 8.12
N LEU A 265 11.18 5.56 7.67
CA LEU A 265 12.07 4.48 8.07
C LEU A 265 12.82 3.99 6.83
N ALA A 266 14.13 3.82 6.96
CA ALA A 266 14.95 3.12 5.98
C ALA A 266 15.55 1.87 6.61
N ILE A 267 15.52 0.76 5.89
CA ILE A 267 16.03 -0.55 6.31
C ILE A 267 16.78 -1.23 5.17
N GLN A 268 17.56 -2.26 5.52
CA GLN A 268 18.14 -3.14 4.50
C GLN A 268 17.19 -4.28 4.12
N THR A 269 17.27 -4.76 2.88
CA THR A 269 16.64 -6.03 2.48
C THR A 269 17.03 -7.16 3.44
N GLY A 270 16.07 -7.96 3.87
CA GLY A 270 16.25 -9.03 4.84
C GLY A 270 16.28 -8.56 6.31
N GLN A 271 16.21 -7.25 6.59
CA GLN A 271 16.07 -6.73 7.94
C GLN A 271 14.62 -6.88 8.44
N SER A 272 14.45 -7.30 9.70
CA SER A 272 13.13 -7.37 10.32
C SER A 272 12.63 -5.98 10.73
N ILE A 273 11.37 -5.68 10.42
CA ILE A 273 10.64 -4.52 10.93
C ILE A 273 9.58 -5.00 11.93
N ARG A 274 9.58 -4.40 13.13
CA ARG A 274 8.51 -4.48 14.10
C ARG A 274 7.58 -3.28 13.97
N PHE A 275 6.30 -3.55 13.74
CA PHE A 275 5.25 -2.54 13.85
C PHE A 275 4.58 -2.69 15.21
N LYS A 276 4.89 -1.78 16.13
CA LYS A 276 4.41 -1.78 17.51
C LYS A 276 3.22 -0.84 17.65
N ASN A 277 2.34 -1.11 18.60
CA ASN A 277 1.29 -0.18 19.01
C ASN A 277 1.44 0.15 20.51
N SER A 278 2.01 1.30 20.82
CA SER A 278 2.09 1.86 22.17
C SER A 278 0.93 2.82 22.48
N ASP A 279 0.00 3.04 21.56
CA ASP A 279 -1.19 3.87 21.76
C ASP A 279 -2.23 3.22 22.66
N VAL A 280 -3.09 4.07 23.22
CA VAL A 280 -4.24 3.64 24.06
C VAL A 280 -5.42 3.11 23.24
N VAL A 281 -5.33 3.14 21.91
CA VAL A 281 -6.36 2.66 20.97
C VAL A 281 -5.78 1.65 19.98
N PRO A 282 -6.60 0.72 19.46
CA PRO A 282 -6.17 -0.18 18.40
C PRO A 282 -5.96 0.57 17.07
N HIS A 283 -5.04 0.05 16.27
CA HIS A 283 -4.72 0.55 14.95
C HIS A 283 -4.59 -0.62 13.97
N ASN A 284 -4.43 -0.35 12.68
CA ASN A 284 -4.02 -1.35 11.71
C ASN A 284 -2.79 -0.88 10.96
N VAL A 285 -1.97 -1.81 10.48
CA VAL A 285 -0.83 -1.59 9.61
C VAL A 285 -1.24 -2.10 8.23
N HIS A 286 -1.42 -1.18 7.30
CA HIS A 286 -1.70 -1.46 5.90
C HIS A 286 -0.49 -1.07 5.06
N THR A 287 0.28 -2.06 4.64
CA THR A 287 1.45 -1.89 3.79
C THR A 287 1.02 -1.91 2.33
N LEU A 288 1.51 -0.95 1.55
CA LEU A 288 1.18 -0.80 0.13
C LEU A 288 2.40 -1.09 -0.75
N SER A 289 3.09 -2.19 -0.42
CA SER A 289 4.18 -2.74 -1.22
C SER A 289 3.62 -3.52 -2.41
N GLU A 290 4.26 -3.38 -3.56
CA GLU A 290 4.00 -4.09 -4.81
C GLU A 290 5.02 -5.21 -5.03
N ALA A 291 6.31 -4.94 -4.78
CA ALA A 291 7.39 -5.92 -4.95
C ALA A 291 7.47 -6.90 -3.77
N ASN A 292 7.24 -6.39 -2.56
CA ASN A 292 7.11 -7.21 -1.35
C ASN A 292 5.64 -7.50 -1.01
N LYS A 293 5.42 -8.53 -0.18
CA LYS A 293 4.06 -8.95 0.21
C LYS A 293 3.33 -7.86 1.02
N ALA A 294 2.37 -7.21 0.38
CA ALA A 294 1.43 -6.32 1.06
C ALA A 294 0.58 -7.06 2.10
N PHE A 295 0.20 -6.36 3.17
CA PHE A 295 -0.77 -6.85 4.12
C PHE A 295 -1.55 -5.70 4.76
N ASN A 296 -2.71 -6.04 5.32
CA ASN A 296 -3.50 -5.16 6.16
C ASN A 296 -3.88 -5.91 7.43
N LYS A 297 -3.30 -5.53 8.58
CA LYS A 297 -3.45 -6.26 9.84
C LYS A 297 -3.68 -5.31 11.01
N ALA A 298 -4.64 -5.63 11.86
CA ALA A 298 -4.85 -4.93 13.12
C ALA A 298 -3.71 -5.21 14.11
N VAL A 299 -3.31 -4.18 14.86
CA VAL A 299 -2.36 -4.24 15.98
C VAL A 299 -3.05 -3.64 17.20
N ASN A 300 -3.41 -4.48 18.17
CA ASN A 300 -4.01 -4.04 19.43
C ASN A 300 -2.98 -3.31 20.31
N THR A 301 -3.47 -2.49 21.24
CA THR A 301 -2.64 -1.79 22.24
C THR A 301 -1.68 -2.74 22.96
N GLY A 302 -0.41 -2.33 23.04
CA GLY A 302 0.68 -3.08 23.66
C GLY A 302 1.10 -4.33 22.88
N LYS A 303 0.62 -4.52 21.64
CA LYS A 303 1.02 -5.62 20.75
C LYS A 303 1.88 -5.10 19.61
N PHE A 304 2.46 -6.04 18.88
CA PHE A 304 3.25 -5.78 17.71
C PHE A 304 3.04 -6.86 16.65
N LEU A 305 3.41 -6.55 15.41
CA LEU A 305 3.63 -7.51 14.34
C LEU A 305 5.05 -7.34 13.79
N GLU A 306 5.63 -8.39 13.27
CA GLU A 306 6.93 -8.36 12.60
C GLU A 306 6.78 -8.79 11.15
N SER A 307 7.60 -8.20 10.28
CA SER A 307 7.67 -8.52 8.86
C SER A 307 9.09 -8.33 8.36
N ILE A 308 9.47 -9.12 7.36
CA ILE A 308 10.74 -9.00 6.64
C ILE A 308 10.41 -8.61 5.19
N TYR A 309 11.27 -7.79 4.59
CA TYR A 309 11.17 -7.34 3.21
C TYR A 309 12.46 -7.72 2.49
N ASP A 310 12.36 -8.58 1.49
CA ASP A 310 13.53 -9.17 0.81
C ASP A 310 13.85 -8.51 -0.54
N GLN A 311 13.00 -7.57 -0.99
CA GLN A 311 13.23 -6.80 -2.21
C GLN A 311 13.34 -5.31 -1.90
N ALA A 312 14.30 -4.64 -2.51
CA ALA A 312 14.40 -3.19 -2.44
C ALA A 312 13.15 -2.54 -3.03
N GLU A 313 12.53 -1.65 -2.26
CA GLU A 313 11.24 -1.06 -2.58
C GLU A 313 10.96 0.15 -1.70
N PHE A 314 10.30 1.16 -2.26
CA PHE A 314 9.78 2.31 -1.51
C PHE A 314 8.26 2.25 -1.48
N PHE A 315 7.69 2.12 -0.29
CA PHE A 315 6.25 2.07 -0.10
C PHE A 315 5.85 2.85 1.15
N PHE A 316 4.57 3.18 1.24
CA PHE A 316 4.02 3.77 2.46
C PHE A 316 3.15 2.76 3.20
N VAL A 317 3.07 2.99 4.51
CA VAL A 317 2.26 2.26 5.46
C VAL A 317 1.18 3.23 5.93
N LYS A 318 -0.07 2.80 5.93
CA LYS A 318 -1.20 3.62 6.41
C LYS A 318 -2.03 2.89 7.46
N CYS A 319 -2.76 3.68 8.24
CA CYS A 319 -3.86 3.18 9.07
C CYS A 319 -5.17 3.47 8.35
N ASP A 320 -6.03 2.47 8.19
CA ASP A 320 -7.38 2.65 7.62
C ASP A 320 -8.37 3.18 8.66
N ILE A 321 -8.05 3.07 9.95
CA ILE A 321 -8.87 3.61 11.05
C ILE A 321 -8.66 5.11 11.21
N HIS A 322 -7.41 5.57 11.09
CA HIS A 322 -7.02 6.97 11.22
C HIS A 322 -6.34 7.44 9.92
N PRO A 323 -7.09 8.03 8.98
CA PRO A 323 -6.59 8.31 7.62
C PRO A 323 -5.37 9.23 7.52
N TRP A 324 -5.06 9.96 8.60
CA TRP A 324 -3.86 10.81 8.68
C TRP A 324 -2.59 10.03 9.03
N MET A 325 -2.71 8.85 9.64
CA MET A 325 -1.56 8.04 10.01
C MET A 325 -0.95 7.41 8.76
N LYS A 326 0.26 7.85 8.45
CA LYS A 326 1.09 7.24 7.42
C LYS A 326 2.57 7.30 7.82
N SER A 327 3.36 6.39 7.29
CA SER A 327 4.82 6.37 7.37
C SER A 327 5.38 5.82 6.06
N TRP A 328 6.60 6.21 5.71
CA TRP A 328 7.32 5.75 4.53
C TRP A 328 8.37 4.73 4.92
N VAL A 329 8.41 3.61 4.20
CA VAL A 329 9.42 2.57 4.37
C VAL A 329 10.24 2.50 3.09
N HIS A 330 11.54 2.68 3.23
CA HIS A 330 12.51 2.51 2.17
C HIS A 330 13.36 1.27 2.45
N VAL A 331 13.14 0.23 1.66
CA VAL A 331 13.95 -1.00 1.71
C VAL A 331 15.06 -0.86 0.68
N LEU A 332 16.32 -0.98 1.13
CA LEU A 332 17.53 -0.75 0.33
C LEU A 332 18.42 -2.00 0.36
N ASP A 333 19.08 -2.33 -0.75
CA ASP A 333 19.98 -3.49 -0.80
C ASP A 333 21.33 -3.27 -0.08
N HIS A 334 21.57 -2.07 0.46
CA HIS A 334 22.85 -1.66 1.03
C HIS A 334 22.69 -0.81 2.30
N PRO A 335 23.71 -0.74 3.18
CA PRO A 335 23.64 -0.01 4.46
C PRO A 335 23.84 1.49 4.34
N PHE A 336 24.23 2.01 3.17
CA PHE A 336 24.67 3.39 3.01
C PHE A 336 23.53 4.39 2.88
N PHE A 337 22.86 4.63 3.99
CA PHE A 337 21.78 5.60 4.10
C PHE A 337 21.67 6.17 5.52
N SER A 338 20.93 7.26 5.63
CA SER A 338 20.61 7.93 6.89
C SER A 338 19.27 8.64 6.74
N VAL A 339 18.51 8.75 7.83
CA VAL A 339 17.26 9.53 7.85
C VAL A 339 17.43 10.67 8.84
N THR A 340 17.26 11.91 8.36
CA THR A 340 17.43 13.08 9.21
C THR A 340 16.34 13.18 10.28
N LYS A 341 16.74 13.66 11.46
CA LYS A 341 15.81 14.09 12.51
C LYS A 341 15.56 15.59 12.39
N GLU A 342 14.85 16.17 13.35
CA GLU A 342 14.55 17.60 13.39
C GLU A 342 15.80 18.49 13.30
N ASP A 343 16.97 18.02 13.76
CA ASP A 343 18.25 18.72 13.64
C ASP A 343 18.84 18.71 12.21
N GLY A 344 18.21 18.02 11.27
CA GLY A 344 18.59 17.93 9.87
C GLY A 344 19.90 17.19 9.62
N LYS A 345 20.51 16.59 10.64
CA LYS A 345 21.82 15.96 10.50
C LYS A 345 21.69 14.57 9.89
N PHE A 346 22.66 14.20 9.07
CA PHE A 346 22.82 12.86 8.56
C PHE A 346 24.29 12.44 8.62
N GLU A 347 24.51 11.13 8.72
CA GLU A 347 25.84 10.52 8.67
C GLU A 347 25.71 9.15 8.00
N ILE A 348 26.55 8.90 7.01
CA ILE A 348 26.68 7.64 6.28
C ILE A 348 28.12 7.18 6.45
N THR A 349 28.32 6.03 7.10
CA THR A 349 29.64 5.50 7.45
C THR A 349 29.97 4.23 6.68
N GLY A 350 31.25 3.88 6.65
CA GLY A 350 31.72 2.61 6.09
C GLY A 350 31.73 2.59 4.56
N LEU A 351 31.71 3.75 3.91
CA LEU A 351 31.75 3.86 2.46
C LEU A 351 33.15 3.48 1.94
N PRO A 352 33.25 2.76 0.82
CA PRO A 352 34.51 2.64 0.11
C PRO A 352 34.94 4.01 -0.44
N ALA A 353 36.23 4.18 -0.70
CA ALA A 353 36.70 5.36 -1.44
C ALA A 353 36.09 5.35 -2.84
N GLY A 354 35.60 6.50 -3.31
CA GLY A 354 34.99 6.57 -4.62
C GLY A 354 34.13 7.80 -4.87
N LYS A 355 33.50 7.80 -6.03
CA LYS A 355 32.55 8.81 -6.47
C LYS A 355 31.14 8.24 -6.35
N PHE A 356 30.30 8.92 -5.57
CA PHE A 356 28.94 8.50 -5.28
C PHE A 356 27.95 9.55 -5.75
N GLU A 357 26.78 9.08 -6.16
CA GLU A 357 25.61 9.95 -6.28
C GLU A 357 24.72 9.72 -5.07
N LEU A 358 24.53 10.75 -4.27
CA LEU A 358 23.61 10.75 -3.15
C LEU A 358 22.23 11.20 -3.62
N GLU A 359 21.18 10.55 -3.15
CA GLU A 359 19.81 10.99 -3.27
C GLU A 359 19.31 11.53 -1.92
N PHE A 360 18.75 12.73 -1.95
CA PHE A 360 18.01 13.36 -0.87
C PHE A 360 16.53 13.29 -1.21
N TRP A 361 15.80 12.40 -0.55
CA TRP A 361 14.36 12.22 -0.76
C TRP A 361 13.57 12.75 0.43
N HIS A 362 12.50 13.49 0.16
CA HIS A 362 11.55 13.95 1.16
C HIS A 362 10.14 13.96 0.56
N GLU A 363 9.16 13.38 1.27
CA GLU A 363 7.79 13.16 0.80
C GLU A 363 7.18 14.36 0.04
N LYS A 364 7.31 15.57 0.58
CA LYS A 364 6.70 16.79 0.01
C LYS A 364 7.61 17.60 -0.91
N LEU A 365 8.92 17.38 -0.84
CA LEU A 365 9.92 18.19 -1.56
C LEU A 365 10.50 17.43 -2.75
N GLY A 366 10.17 16.14 -2.89
CA GLY A 366 10.63 15.29 -3.97
C GLY A 366 12.01 14.69 -3.68
N ALA A 367 12.65 14.22 -4.75
CA ALA A 367 14.00 13.69 -4.72
C ALA A 367 14.94 14.63 -5.47
N SER A 368 16.16 14.77 -4.97
CA SER A 368 17.25 15.47 -5.64
C SER A 368 18.54 14.72 -5.45
N HIS A 369 19.49 14.95 -6.35
CA HIS A 369 20.76 14.23 -6.37
C HIS A 369 21.95 15.16 -6.20
N GLN A 370 23.01 14.66 -5.55
CA GLN A 370 24.29 15.33 -5.49
C GLN A 370 25.42 14.33 -5.68
N VAL A 371 26.33 14.65 -6.58
CA VAL A 371 27.53 13.84 -6.81
C VAL A 371 28.63 14.31 -5.85
N VAL A 372 29.24 13.36 -5.17
CA VAL A 372 30.30 13.57 -4.19
C VAL A 372 31.45 12.60 -4.45
N SER A 373 32.64 12.91 -3.95
CA SER A 373 33.79 12.01 -3.99
C SER A 373 34.48 12.06 -2.65
N VAL A 374 34.77 10.89 -2.09
CA VAL A 374 35.41 10.75 -0.78
C VAL A 374 36.59 9.80 -0.91
N ALA A 375 37.75 10.19 -0.39
CA ALA A 375 38.92 9.32 -0.38
C ALA A 375 38.88 8.34 0.80
N ALA A 376 39.74 7.31 0.75
CA ALA A 376 39.83 6.30 1.81
C ALA A 376 40.14 6.96 3.17
N GLY A 377 39.41 6.55 4.20
CA GLY A 377 39.55 7.06 5.57
C GLY A 377 39.11 8.51 5.79
N GLU A 378 38.61 9.20 4.77
CA GLU A 378 38.19 10.60 4.90
C GLU A 378 36.75 10.74 5.40
N ALA A 379 36.51 11.80 6.17
CA ALA A 379 35.18 12.27 6.52
C ALA A 379 34.85 13.54 5.73
N MET A 380 33.89 13.43 4.82
CA MET A 380 33.38 14.55 4.03
C MET A 380 32.20 15.21 4.74
N GLU A 381 32.25 16.54 4.86
CA GLU A 381 31.14 17.38 5.32
C GLU A 381 30.32 17.88 4.13
N LEU A 382 28.99 17.84 4.25
CA LEU A 382 28.08 18.30 3.22
C LEU A 382 26.96 19.19 3.80
N ALA A 383 26.65 20.27 3.11
CA ALA A 383 25.46 21.09 3.36
C ALA A 383 24.52 20.93 2.16
N TYR A 384 23.32 20.41 2.39
CA TYR A 384 22.32 20.24 1.34
C TYR A 384 21.11 21.14 1.63
N GLN A 385 20.58 21.78 0.58
CA GLN A 385 19.44 22.68 0.69
C GLN A 385 18.33 22.26 -0.27
N PHE A 386 17.13 22.02 0.26
CA PHE A 386 15.95 21.95 -0.58
C PHE A 386 15.49 23.37 -0.92
N SER A 387 15.35 23.66 -2.20
CA SER A 387 14.66 24.85 -2.70
C SER A 387 13.33 24.43 -3.29
N LYS A 388 12.24 25.03 -2.82
CA LYS A 388 10.95 24.96 -3.53
C LYS A 388 10.79 26.27 -4.30
N GLU A 389 10.77 26.19 -5.63
CA GLU A 389 10.38 27.32 -6.50
C GLU A 389 8.92 27.74 -6.25
#